data_AF-A0AAN7YC81-F1
#
_entry.id   AF-A0AAN7YC81-F1
#
_cell.length_a   1.000
_cell.length_b   1.000
_cell.length_c   1.000
_cell.angle_alpha   90.00
_cell.angle_beta   90.00
_cell.angle_gamma   90.00
#
_symmetry.space_group_name_H-M   'P 1'
#
loop_
_entity.id
_entity.type
_entity.pdbx_description
1 polymer ?
#
loop_
_entity_poly.entity_id
_entity_poly.type
_entity_poly.pdbx_seq_one_letter_code
_entity_poly.pdbx_strand_id
1 'polypeptide(L)'
;MNTIRSTWIGWGALCVAGGGAYYFAKQSINADRQSRFEEEVKKKNRLARLEASGYAADANSVPKKGRKPGKVEEGSGAYNVRGLDHAGSPSSEISEDAAPVGHAPVGDDQRMRERSKYEAAEPYRSKKGDRFS
;
A
#
# COMPACT_ATOMS: atom_id res chain seq x y z
N MET A 1 23.07 -42.78 -46.82
CA MET A 1 22.54 -41.76 -47.76
C MET A 1 22.25 -40.51 -46.95
N ASN A 2 23.30 -39.77 -46.57
CA ASN A 2 23.19 -38.63 -45.66
C ASN A 2 23.65 -37.41 -46.45
N THR A 3 22.70 -36.73 -47.09
CA THR A 3 23.02 -35.55 -47.89
C THR A 3 23.31 -34.39 -46.96
N ILE A 4 24.27 -33.53 -47.30
CA ILE A 4 24.58 -32.30 -46.54
C ILE A 4 23.29 -31.51 -46.24
N ARG A 5 22.32 -31.55 -47.16
CA ARG A 5 21.01 -30.91 -47.03
C ARG A 5 20.20 -31.39 -45.82
N SER A 6 20.17 -32.69 -45.51
CA SER A 6 19.43 -33.19 -44.35
C SER A 6 20.05 -32.75 -43.02
N THR A 7 21.37 -32.59 -43.00
CA THR A 7 22.10 -32.10 -41.82
C THR A 7 21.79 -30.62 -41.55
N TRP A 8 21.74 -29.80 -42.59
CA TRP A 8 21.35 -28.38 -42.46
C TRP A 8 19.90 -28.21 -42.00
N ILE A 9 18.98 -29.02 -42.52
CA ILE A 9 17.58 -29.00 -42.08
C ILE A 9 17.46 -29.39 -40.60
N GLY A 10 18.18 -30.43 -40.17
CA GLY A 10 18.18 -30.86 -38.77
C GLY A 10 18.74 -29.78 -37.81
N TRP A 11 19.85 -29.14 -38.18
CA TRP A 11 20.43 -28.05 -37.39
C TRP A 11 19.56 -26.79 -37.39
N GLY A 12 18.97 -26.43 -38.53
CA GLY A 12 18.01 -25.33 -38.62
C GLY A 12 16.79 -25.54 -37.73
N ALA A 13 16.23 -26.75 -37.72
CA ALA A 13 15.13 -27.12 -36.84
C ALA A 13 15.53 -27.02 -35.35
N LEU A 14 16.74 -27.44 -34.98
CA LEU A 14 17.25 -27.34 -33.62
C LEU A 14 17.34 -25.87 -33.15
N CYS A 15 17.88 -24.98 -33.99
CA CYS A 15 17.99 -23.55 -33.68
C CYS A 15 16.62 -22.88 -33.55
N VAL A 16 15.67 -23.19 -34.43
CA VAL A 16 14.31 -22.64 -34.38
C VAL A 16 13.56 -23.15 -33.14
N ALA A 17 13.68 -24.43 -32.81
CA ALA A 17 13.08 -25.01 -31.62
C ALA A 17 13.65 -24.38 -30.33
N GLY A 18 14.99 -24.24 -30.24
CA GLY A 18 15.65 -23.61 -29.10
C GLY A 18 15.33 -22.12 -28.96
N GLY A 19 15.34 -21.37 -30.06
CA GLY A 19 14.97 -19.95 -30.08
C GLY A 19 13.50 -19.71 -29.75
N GLY A 20 12.60 -20.54 -30.27
CA GLY A 20 11.18 -20.51 -29.94
C GLY A 20 10.92 -20.80 -28.45
N ALA A 21 11.60 -21.81 -27.88
CA ALA A 21 11.50 -22.11 -26.45
C ALA A 21 12.03 -20.94 -25.58
N TYR A 22 13.12 -20.29 -25.98
CA TYR A 22 13.65 -19.10 -25.28
C TYR A 22 12.67 -17.92 -25.32
N TYR A 23 12.01 -17.69 -26.45
CA TYR A 23 11.04 -16.61 -26.59
C TYR A 23 9.80 -16.84 -25.71
N PHE A 24 9.22 -18.05 -25.74
CA PHE A 24 8.09 -18.40 -24.87
C PHE A 24 8.47 -18.38 -23.38
N ALA A 25 9.66 -18.84 -23.02
CA ALA A 25 10.16 -18.76 -21.65
C ALA A 25 10.29 -17.29 -21.18
N LYS A 26 10.81 -16.40 -22.03
CA LYS A 26 10.96 -14.96 -21.70
C LYS A 26 9.63 -14.22 -21.66
N GLN A 27 8.65 -14.66 -22.44
CA GLN A 27 7.29 -14.11 -22.44
C GLN A 27 6.56 -14.36 -21.11
N SER A 28 6.78 -15.53 -20.47
CA SER A 28 6.19 -15.85 -19.17
C SER A 28 6.64 -14.90 -18.04
N ILE A 29 7.87 -14.39 -18.10
CA ILE A 29 8.43 -13.45 -17.10
C ILE A 29 7.85 -12.04 -17.27
N ASN A 30 7.65 -11.60 -18.51
CA ASN A 30 7.05 -10.29 -18.78
C ASN A 30 5.55 -10.27 -18.47
N ALA A 31 4.85 -11.38 -18.67
CA ALA A 31 3.42 -11.49 -18.37
C ALA A 31 3.14 -11.30 -16.86
N ASP A 32 3.95 -11.90 -15.97
CA ASP A 32 3.78 -11.73 -14.52
C ASP A 32 3.97 -10.27 -14.08
N ARG A 33 5.00 -9.59 -14.63
CA ARG A 33 5.24 -8.16 -14.34
C ARG A 33 4.15 -7.25 -14.90
N GLN A 34 3.63 -7.56 -16.09
CA GLN A 34 2.50 -6.82 -16.67
C GLN A 34 1.22 -7.01 -15.86
N SER A 35 0.92 -8.24 -15.41
CA SER A 35 -0.29 -8.49 -14.60
C SER A 35 -0.29 -7.71 -13.29
N ARG A 36 0.84 -7.68 -12.57
CA ARG A 36 0.99 -6.90 -11.33
C ARG A 36 0.83 -5.40 -11.57
N PHE A 37 1.44 -4.90 -12.64
CA PHE A 37 1.31 -3.49 -13.02
C PHE A 37 -0.13 -3.13 -13.39
N GLU A 38 -0.82 -3.97 -14.16
CA GLU A 38 -2.22 -3.75 -14.53
C GLU A 38 -3.15 -3.76 -13.31
N GLU A 39 -2.91 -4.66 -12.35
CA GLU A 39 -3.66 -4.69 -11.09
C GLU A 39 -3.44 -3.42 -10.26
N GLU A 40 -2.20 -2.96 -10.15
CA GLU A 40 -1.84 -1.73 -9.44
C GLU A 40 -2.47 -0.49 -10.11
N VAL A 41 -2.38 -0.39 -11.43
CA VAL A 41 -3.00 0.69 -12.21
C VAL A 41 -4.52 0.66 -12.05
N LYS A 42 -5.15 -0.51 -12.11
CA LYS A 42 -6.60 -0.66 -11.93
C LYS A 42 -7.06 -0.24 -10.53
N LYS A 43 -6.32 -0.63 -9.48
CA LYS A 43 -6.58 -0.21 -8.10
C LYS A 43 -6.44 1.30 -7.96
N LYS A 44 -5.36 1.89 -8.49
CA LYS A 44 -5.12 3.34 -8.47
C LYS A 44 -6.22 4.11 -9.20
N ASN A 45 -6.63 3.67 -10.38
CA ASN A 45 -7.70 4.30 -11.15
C ASN A 45 -9.05 4.22 -10.43
N ARG A 46 -9.35 3.09 -9.76
CA ARG A 46 -10.56 2.94 -8.94
C ARG A 46 -10.58 3.93 -7.78
N LEU A 47 -9.46 4.06 -7.06
CA LEU A 47 -9.34 5.00 -5.94
C LEU A 47 -9.45 6.45 -6.42
N ALA A 48 -8.75 6.81 -7.50
CA ALA A 48 -8.83 8.15 -8.08
C ALA A 48 -10.27 8.52 -8.50
N ARG A 49 -11.03 7.56 -9.03
CA ARG A 49 -12.45 7.78 -9.37
C ARG A 49 -13.31 8.02 -8.13
N LEU A 50 -13.07 7.28 -7.05
CA LEU A 50 -13.79 7.46 -5.78
C LEU A 50 -13.43 8.80 -5.13
N GLU A 51 -12.16 9.16 -5.12
CA GLU A 51 -11.66 10.44 -4.62
C GLU A 51 -12.26 11.62 -5.39
N ALA A 52 -12.26 11.56 -6.73
CA ALA A 52 -12.88 12.59 -7.56
C ALA A 52 -14.38 12.74 -7.29
N SER A 53 -15.10 11.62 -7.05
CA SER A 53 -16.52 11.68 -6.69
C SER A 53 -16.75 12.21 -5.28
N GLY A 54 -15.86 11.92 -4.32
CA GLY A 54 -15.93 12.44 -2.95
C GLY A 54 -15.68 13.95 -2.89
N TYR A 55 -14.69 14.45 -3.63
CA TYR A 55 -14.39 15.89 -3.71
C TYR A 55 -15.50 16.69 -4.41
N ALA A 56 -16.13 16.12 -5.44
CA ALA A 56 -17.24 16.78 -6.15
C ALA A 56 -18.53 16.85 -5.29
N ALA A 57 -18.75 15.89 -4.39
CA ALA A 57 -19.88 15.91 -3.46
C ALA A 57 -19.69 16.96 -2.35
N ASP A 58 -18.45 17.15 -1.86
CA ASP A 58 -18.13 18.13 -0.81
C ASP A 58 -18.14 19.60 -1.29
N ALA A 59 -17.81 19.84 -2.57
CA ALA A 59 -17.87 21.18 -3.17
C ALA A 59 -19.30 21.77 -3.25
N ASN A 60 -20.34 20.93 -3.17
CA ASN A 60 -21.74 21.35 -3.17
C ASN A 60 -22.32 21.55 -1.76
N SER A 61 -21.54 21.28 -0.70
CA SER A 61 -21.94 21.44 0.70
C SER A 61 -21.22 22.59 1.42
N VAL A 62 -20.93 23.70 0.73
CA VAL A 62 -20.57 24.95 1.41
C VAL A 62 -21.82 25.50 2.12
N PRO A 63 -21.92 25.47 3.46
CA PRO A 63 -23.01 26.17 4.12
C PRO A 63 -22.69 27.67 4.05
N LYS A 64 -23.46 28.44 3.27
CA LYS A 64 -23.48 29.90 3.39
C LYS A 64 -23.99 30.27 4.78
N LYS A 65 -23.11 30.29 5.79
CA LYS A 65 -23.43 30.76 7.13
C LYS A 65 -23.46 32.29 7.15
N GLY A 66 -24.52 32.86 6.59
CA GLY A 66 -24.92 34.24 6.87
C GLY A 66 -25.42 34.34 8.31
N ARG A 67 -24.52 34.68 9.25
CA ARG A 67 -24.86 34.88 10.65
C ARG A 67 -25.59 36.22 10.83
N LYS A 68 -26.92 36.20 10.87
CA LYS A 68 -27.70 37.27 11.53
C LYS A 68 -27.70 37.00 13.04
N PRO A 69 -27.46 38.00 13.91
CA PRO A 69 -27.57 37.80 15.35
C PRO A 69 -29.06 37.89 15.74
N GLY A 70 -29.71 36.74 15.87
CA GLY A 70 -31.08 36.62 16.40
C GLY A 70 -31.05 36.03 17.80
N LYS A 71 -31.61 36.77 18.77
CA LYS A 71 -31.93 36.32 20.13
C LYS A 71 -32.81 35.07 20.12
N VAL A 72 -32.54 34.11 20.99
CA VAL A 72 -33.48 33.07 21.47
C VAL A 72 -33.03 32.74 22.90
N GLU A 73 -33.65 33.31 23.91
CA GLU A 73 -34.87 32.85 24.61
C GLU A 73 -34.66 31.53 25.37
N GLU A 74 -34.93 31.66 26.67
CA GLU A 74 -34.66 30.78 27.79
C GLU A 74 -35.76 29.72 27.88
N GLY A 75 -35.41 28.43 27.79
CA GLY A 75 -36.43 27.38 27.94
C GLY A 75 -35.97 25.96 27.59
N SER A 76 -35.86 25.15 28.63
CA SER A 76 -35.84 23.68 28.68
C SER A 76 -34.49 22.94 28.57
N GLY A 77 -34.12 22.33 29.71
CA GLY A 77 -33.73 20.92 29.72
C GLY A 77 -32.24 20.62 29.60
N ALA A 78 -31.56 20.57 30.73
CA ALA A 78 -30.21 20.03 30.84
C ALA A 78 -30.14 18.53 30.44
N TYR A 79 -29.34 18.22 29.42
CA TYR A 79 -28.39 17.09 29.43
C TYR A 79 -27.32 17.32 28.36
N ASN A 80 -26.20 17.91 28.77
CA ASN A 80 -24.94 17.59 28.12
C ASN A 80 -24.52 16.19 28.60
N VAL A 81 -23.80 15.45 27.74
CA VAL A 81 -23.02 14.23 28.04
C VAL A 81 -23.75 12.87 27.91
N ARG A 82 -23.84 12.35 26.67
CA ARG A 82 -23.53 10.94 26.28
C ARG A 82 -24.08 10.62 24.87
N GLY A 83 -23.24 10.03 24.02
CA GLY A 83 -23.69 9.41 22.76
C GLY A 83 -23.47 10.27 21.52
N LEU A 84 -22.28 10.85 21.36
CA LEU A 84 -21.82 11.26 20.03
C LEU A 84 -21.35 9.97 19.34
N ASP A 85 -22.29 9.14 18.91
CA ASP A 85 -22.00 7.90 18.20
C ASP A 85 -21.35 8.29 16.87
N HIS A 86 -20.02 8.20 16.81
CA HIS A 86 -19.23 8.45 15.61
C HIS A 86 -19.38 7.33 14.57
N ALA A 87 -20.11 6.27 14.92
CA ALA A 87 -20.45 5.13 14.09
C ALA A 87 -21.21 5.57 12.83
N GLY A 88 -20.48 5.79 11.74
CA GLY A 88 -21.06 6.17 10.45
C GLY A 88 -20.47 7.42 9.81
N SER A 89 -19.51 8.10 10.45
CA SER A 89 -18.73 9.17 9.80
C SER A 89 -17.27 8.76 9.70
N PRO A 90 -16.79 8.33 8.50
CA PRO A 90 -15.41 7.87 8.31
C PRO A 90 -14.35 8.90 8.77
N SER A 91 -14.66 10.18 8.65
CA SER A 91 -13.78 11.28 9.08
C SER A 91 -13.73 11.47 10.61
N SER A 92 -14.73 10.98 11.35
CA SER A 92 -14.75 11.05 12.82
C SER A 92 -14.01 9.85 13.43
N GLU A 93 -14.13 8.67 12.84
CA GLU A 93 -13.50 7.43 13.33
C GLU A 93 -11.96 7.43 13.15
N ILE A 94 -11.43 8.10 12.11
CA ILE A 94 -9.98 8.12 11.82
C ILE A 94 -9.14 8.82 12.91
N SER A 95 -9.75 9.71 13.70
CA SER A 95 -9.04 10.42 14.77
C SER A 95 -8.95 9.58 16.05
N GLU A 96 -9.79 8.55 16.20
CA GLU A 96 -9.89 7.75 17.42
C GLU A 96 -8.90 6.58 17.45
N ASP A 97 -8.55 6.03 16.29
CA ASP A 97 -7.57 4.93 16.15
C ASP A 97 -6.24 5.41 15.54
N ALA A 98 -5.70 6.50 16.10
CA ALA A 98 -4.30 6.83 15.85
C ALA A 98 -3.44 5.78 16.58
N ALA A 99 -3.02 4.73 15.86
CA ALA A 99 -2.03 3.79 16.35
C ALA A 99 -0.88 4.60 16.99
N PRO A 100 -0.42 4.25 18.20
CA PRO A 100 0.65 4.97 18.87
C PRO A 100 1.93 4.85 18.02
N VAL A 101 2.13 5.81 17.13
CA VAL A 101 3.34 5.96 16.34
C VAL A 101 4.39 6.54 17.27
N GLY A 102 5.17 5.66 17.87
CA GLY A 102 6.36 6.07 18.60
C GLY A 102 7.30 6.83 17.66
N HIS A 103 7.73 8.02 18.07
CA HIS A 103 8.84 8.68 17.40
C HIS A 103 10.08 7.79 17.51
N ALA A 104 10.87 7.68 16.43
CA ALA A 104 12.16 7.03 16.52
C ALA A 104 12.97 7.72 17.64
N PRO A 105 13.61 6.96 18.55
CA PRO A 105 14.32 7.53 19.69
C PRO A 105 15.38 8.52 19.18
N VAL A 106 15.32 9.75 19.69
CA VAL A 106 16.15 10.88 19.22
C VAL A 106 17.60 10.76 19.71
N GLY A 107 17.84 9.98 20.77
CA GLY A 107 19.16 9.71 21.32
C GLY A 107 19.28 8.34 21.98
N ASP A 108 20.52 7.97 22.32
CA ASP A 108 20.84 6.65 22.88
C ASP A 108 20.24 6.45 24.29
N ASP A 109 20.18 7.50 25.12
CA ASP A 109 19.58 7.43 26.45
C ASP A 109 18.09 7.08 26.40
N GLN A 110 17.38 7.62 25.42
CA GLN A 110 15.95 7.36 25.21
C GLN A 110 15.74 5.93 24.71
N ARG A 111 16.59 5.48 23.78
CA ARG A 111 16.61 4.10 23.29
C ARG A 111 16.87 3.09 24.42
N MET A 112 17.74 3.40 25.39
CA MET A 112 18.03 2.52 26.51
C MET A 112 16.90 2.46 27.55
N ARG A 113 16.18 3.57 27.77
CA ARG A 113 15.04 3.63 28.71
C ARG A 113 13.78 2.94 28.20
N GLU A 114 13.57 2.97 26.88
CA GLU A 114 12.39 2.40 26.22
C GLU A 114 12.56 0.90 25.88
N ARG A 115 13.77 0.36 26.00
CA ARG A 115 14.05 -1.06 25.75
C ARG A 115 13.45 -1.97 26.81
N SER A 116 12.88 -3.09 26.37
CA SER A 116 12.42 -4.13 27.29
C SER A 116 13.60 -4.92 27.87
N LYS A 117 13.42 -5.52 29.06
CA LYS A 117 14.45 -6.33 29.75
C LYS A 117 15.05 -7.46 28.90
N TYR A 118 14.30 -7.94 27.91
CA TYR A 118 14.68 -9.07 27.06
C TYR A 118 15.11 -8.64 25.64
N GLU A 119 15.16 -7.34 25.37
CA GLU A 119 15.60 -6.84 24.08
C GLU A 119 17.14 -6.87 23.98
N ALA A 120 17.65 -7.40 22.86
CA ALA A 120 19.09 -7.45 22.64
C ALA A 120 19.66 -6.03 22.52
N ALA A 121 20.79 -5.79 23.19
CA ALA A 121 21.48 -4.49 23.14
C ALA A 121 21.85 -4.10 21.70
N GLU A 122 22.18 -5.09 20.87
CA GLU A 122 22.43 -4.94 19.45
C GLU A 122 21.57 -5.90 18.64
N PRO A 123 21.11 -5.49 17.44
CA PRO A 123 20.43 -6.40 16.53
C PRO A 123 21.33 -7.60 16.22
N TYR A 124 20.78 -8.80 16.28
CA TYR A 124 21.52 -10.01 15.92
C TYR A 124 22.06 -9.90 14.49
N ARG A 125 23.37 -10.06 14.34
CA ARG A 125 24.02 -10.23 13.05
C ARG A 125 24.69 -11.59 13.00
N SER A 126 24.32 -12.39 12.00
CA SER A 126 25.01 -13.66 11.74
C SER A 126 26.49 -13.38 11.52
N LYS A 127 27.37 -14.16 12.17
CA LYS A 127 28.80 -14.12 11.89
C LYS A 127 29.02 -14.41 10.40
N LYS A 128 29.87 -13.61 9.75
CA LYS A 128 30.29 -13.89 8.38
C LYS A 128 31.25 -15.08 8.41
N GLY A 129 30.70 -16.29 8.33
CA GLY A 129 31.43 -17.54 8.23
C GLY A 129 31.45 -18.05 6.80
N ASP A 130 32.50 -18.82 6.48
CA ASP A 130 32.71 -19.41 5.17
C ASP A 130 31.57 -20.36 4.82
N ARG A 131 30.73 -19.99 3.86
CA ARG A 131 29.56 -20.77 3.43
C ARG A 131 29.95 -21.95 2.53
N PHE A 132 31.26 -22.23 2.44
CA PHE A 132 31.86 -23.22 1.54
C PHE A 132 32.86 -24.15 2.25
N SER A 133 32.61 -24.51 3.52
CA SER A 133 33.20 -25.73 4.10
C SER A 133 32.17 -26.83 4.23
#